data_AF-A0A7S6LYF0-F1
#
_entry.id   AF-A0A7S6LYF0-F1
#
_cell.length_a   1.000
_cell.length_b   1.000
_cell.length_c   1.000
_cell.angle_alpha   90.00
_cell.angle_beta   90.00
_cell.angle_gamma   90.00
#
_symmetry.space_group_name_H-M   'P 1'
#
loop_
_entity.id
_entity.type
_entity.pdbx_description
1 polymer ?
#
loop_
_entity_poly.entity_id
_entity_poly.type
_entity_poly.pdbx_seq_one_letter_code
_entity_poly.pdbx_strand_id
1 'polypeptide(L)'
;MAKASGFAVLLPKDRITTFLECVAEERAFAEPVADFQHSRTAPLVCFVVSAGKLTHIGLGRRGARAGTGLSRLNIDQAEELSEPVSIRRILNRLPKRNAASVRKRFESGGLLTEKGFSAVVESIRQLAPQASTLLERFSQARERRIQRLSVKARDNLAQQKEALLTALSIAGLSRDPVQEWTPSDGTPVSFLDGLPSVRLREDPMVVNDLQNLPGFEVIKTYPYGAAVFESEETSERLTVILANRLPLEEQTGTDLIYFNETYQSFVMVQYKAMERADRKSGIPLYLYRLPDTQLKEEIDRMDAALGTLKACAPNTDIGGFRLTENPFFLKLCPRLVFNPDDVGLVPGMYLPLDYWKLLENDPGIKGPKGGLRITYENAKRHFDNTSFTTVVSKAWVGTTPSQSQVLQDVIRATLETGKAVAIAIKPKKSIELRDDDQEIEEEALNE
;
A
#
# COMPACT_ATOMS: atom_id res chain seq x y z
N MET A 1 -10.59 -6.63 8.48
CA MET A 1 -9.58 -5.59 8.22
C MET A 1 -8.87 -5.27 9.51
N ALA A 2 -7.58 -4.96 9.41
CA ALA A 2 -6.83 -4.48 10.55
C ALA A 2 -7.30 -3.06 10.91
N LYS A 3 -7.34 -2.73 12.20
CA LYS A 3 -7.71 -1.39 12.68
C LYS A 3 -6.57 -0.79 13.47
N ALA A 4 -6.48 0.53 13.44
CA ALA A 4 -5.61 1.27 14.34
C ALA A 4 -5.92 0.91 15.80
N SER A 5 -4.90 0.86 16.63
CA SER A 5 -5.06 0.65 18.07
C SER A 5 -4.03 1.44 18.86
N GLY A 6 -4.17 1.42 20.18
CA GLY A 6 -3.22 2.01 21.11
C GLY A 6 -2.64 0.96 22.05
N PHE A 7 -1.41 1.18 22.49
CA PHE A 7 -0.75 0.37 23.50
C PHE A 7 -0.30 1.27 24.65
N ALA A 8 -0.72 0.96 25.87
CA ALA A 8 -0.19 1.61 27.06
C ALA A 8 1.16 0.99 27.41
N VAL A 9 2.23 1.76 27.31
CA VAL A 9 3.61 1.32 27.57
C VAL A 9 4.01 1.77 28.96
N LEU A 10 4.30 0.80 29.84
CA LEU A 10 4.85 1.04 31.16
C LEU A 10 6.29 0.57 31.15
N LEU A 11 7.22 1.52 31.28
CA LEU A 11 8.65 1.23 31.33
C LEU A 11 9.14 1.29 32.78
N PRO A 12 9.90 0.30 33.26
CA PRO A 12 10.62 0.42 34.51
C PRO A 12 11.75 1.46 34.41
N LYS A 13 12.30 1.87 35.56
CA LYS A 13 13.23 3.02 35.66
C LYS A 13 14.54 2.83 34.88
N ASP A 14 15.00 1.61 34.73
CA ASP A 14 16.17 1.27 33.92
C ASP A 14 15.86 1.40 32.42
N ARG A 15 14.67 0.94 32.00
CA ARG A 15 14.26 0.95 30.59
C ARG A 15 13.82 2.33 30.09
N ILE A 16 13.31 3.20 30.98
CA ILE A 16 12.98 4.58 30.58
C ILE A 16 14.23 5.36 30.16
N THR A 17 15.38 5.14 30.82
CA THR A 17 16.65 5.78 30.43
C THR A 17 17.06 5.36 29.03
N THR A 18 17.06 4.06 28.74
CA THR A 18 17.33 3.56 27.39
C THR A 18 16.34 4.07 26.35
N PHE A 19 15.05 4.18 26.71
CA PHE A 19 14.05 4.76 25.81
C PHE A 19 14.36 6.22 25.48
N LEU A 20 14.72 7.04 26.47
CA LEU A 20 15.08 8.45 26.26
C LEU A 20 16.35 8.59 25.41
N GLU A 21 17.34 7.73 25.60
CA GLU A 21 18.54 7.67 24.74
C GLU A 21 18.17 7.33 23.29
N CYS A 22 17.29 6.35 23.07
CA CYS A 22 16.79 6.03 21.73
C CYS A 22 16.03 7.21 21.11
N VAL A 23 15.18 7.91 21.86
CA VAL A 23 14.44 9.09 21.39
C VAL A 23 15.41 10.21 20.98
N ALA A 24 16.41 10.50 21.82
CA ALA A 24 17.38 11.56 21.56
C ALA A 24 18.27 11.28 20.32
N GLU A 25 18.52 10.00 20.03
CA GLU A 25 19.27 9.55 18.85
C GLU A 25 18.37 9.23 17.64
N GLU A 26 17.06 9.51 17.72
CA GLU A 26 16.05 9.18 16.69
C GLU A 26 16.05 7.69 16.28
N ARG A 27 16.42 6.80 17.20
CA ARG A 27 16.46 5.35 16.97
C ARG A 27 15.20 4.66 17.45
N ALA A 28 14.89 3.55 16.79
CA ALA A 28 13.86 2.62 17.23
C ALA A 28 14.17 2.05 18.62
N PHE A 29 13.24 2.18 19.55
CA PHE A 29 13.30 1.52 20.85
C PHE A 29 12.57 0.18 20.79
N ALA A 30 13.04 -0.82 21.54
CA ALA A 30 12.34 -2.08 21.63
C ALA A 30 12.24 -2.62 23.06
N GLU A 31 11.07 -3.15 23.40
CA GLU A 31 10.76 -3.67 24.73
C GLU A 31 10.05 -5.03 24.66
N PRO A 32 10.49 -6.03 25.45
CA PRO A 32 9.70 -7.24 25.64
C PRO A 32 8.44 -6.94 26.47
N VAL A 33 7.27 -7.17 25.90
CA VAL A 33 5.97 -6.98 26.56
C VAL A 33 5.16 -8.28 26.55
N ALA A 34 4.14 -8.36 27.40
CA ALA A 34 3.18 -9.46 27.38
C ALA A 34 2.62 -9.68 25.96
N ASP A 35 2.55 -10.94 25.52
CA ASP A 35 2.13 -11.26 24.16
C ASP A 35 0.76 -10.65 23.85
N PHE A 36 0.67 -10.03 22.68
CA PHE A 36 -0.52 -9.36 22.20
C PHE A 36 -0.66 -9.60 20.70
N GLN A 37 -1.91 -9.55 20.22
CA GLN A 37 -2.19 -9.69 18.80
C GLN A 37 -2.59 -8.33 18.24
N HIS A 38 -1.80 -7.86 17.28
CA HIS A 38 -2.08 -6.66 16.50
C HIS A 38 -1.56 -6.87 15.09
N SER A 39 -2.23 -6.30 14.09
CA SER A 39 -1.77 -6.42 12.71
C SER A 39 -0.48 -5.67 12.50
N ARG A 40 0.43 -6.22 11.68
CA ARG A 40 1.64 -5.51 11.24
C ARG A 40 1.33 -4.42 10.21
N THR A 41 0.14 -4.44 9.64
CA THR A 41 -0.26 -3.52 8.56
C THR A 41 -1.12 -2.36 9.05
N ALA A 42 -1.56 -2.36 10.31
CA ALA A 42 -2.29 -1.24 10.90
C ALA A 42 -1.44 -0.52 11.94
N PRO A 43 -1.58 0.81 12.07
CA PRO A 43 -0.81 1.56 13.02
C PRO A 43 -1.14 1.16 14.46
N LEU A 44 -0.13 1.20 15.30
CA LEU A 44 -0.25 1.07 16.75
C LEU A 44 0.31 2.34 17.36
N VAL A 45 -0.45 3.03 18.21
CA VAL A 45 0.05 4.21 18.92
C VAL A 45 0.51 3.79 20.30
N CYS A 46 1.78 4.04 20.63
CA CYS A 46 2.35 3.76 21.94
C CYS A 46 2.20 4.99 22.83
N PHE A 47 1.48 4.83 23.94
CA PHE A 47 1.32 5.84 24.99
C PHE A 47 2.31 5.51 26.11
N VAL A 48 3.43 6.22 26.18
CA VAL A 48 4.51 5.94 27.14
C VAL A 48 4.24 6.64 28.47
N VAL A 49 4.06 5.83 29.51
CA VAL A 49 3.63 6.28 30.83
C VAL A 49 4.79 6.12 31.81
N SER A 50 5.16 7.21 32.47
CA SER A 50 6.17 7.25 33.52
C SER A 50 5.64 8.02 34.72
N ALA A 51 5.85 7.47 35.92
CA ALA A 51 5.39 8.05 37.19
C ALA A 51 3.91 8.52 37.19
N GLY A 52 3.02 7.77 36.55
CA GLY A 52 1.58 8.08 36.47
C GLY A 52 1.22 9.25 35.55
N LYS A 53 2.14 9.65 34.68
CA LYS A 53 1.93 10.65 33.62
C LYS A 53 2.26 10.05 32.25
N LEU A 54 1.48 10.42 31.25
CA LEU A 54 1.82 10.23 29.85
C LEU A 54 2.95 11.23 29.52
N THR A 55 4.06 10.75 28.99
CA THR A 55 5.25 11.56 28.71
C THR A 55 5.57 11.61 27.23
N HIS A 56 5.38 10.50 26.51
CA HIS A 56 5.68 10.41 25.09
C HIS A 56 4.56 9.68 24.35
N ILE A 57 4.47 9.96 23.05
CA ILE A 57 3.62 9.25 22.11
C ILE A 57 4.50 8.80 20.95
N GLY A 58 4.45 7.53 20.57
CA GLY A 58 5.23 7.02 19.45
C GLY A 58 4.45 6.04 18.60
N LEU A 59 5.04 5.64 17.48
CA LEU A 59 4.47 4.64 16.59
C LEU A 59 5.01 3.26 16.95
N GLY A 60 4.11 2.41 17.39
CA GLY A 60 4.38 1.04 17.76
C GLY A 60 4.31 0.08 16.59
N ARG A 61 5.08 -1.00 16.67
CA ARG A 61 4.92 -2.21 15.85
C ARG A 61 5.15 -3.45 16.69
N ARG A 62 4.37 -4.50 16.40
CA ARG A 62 4.62 -5.81 16.99
C ARG A 62 5.75 -6.51 16.23
N GLY A 63 6.85 -6.76 16.92
CA GLY A 63 7.99 -7.53 16.44
C GLY A 63 7.80 -9.05 16.56
N ALA A 64 8.91 -9.78 16.52
CA ALA A 64 8.95 -11.21 16.75
C ALA A 64 8.66 -11.57 18.23
N ARG A 65 8.46 -12.86 18.51
CA ARG A 65 8.40 -13.35 19.89
C ARG A 65 9.72 -13.04 20.61
N ALA A 66 9.61 -12.55 21.85
CA ALA A 66 10.75 -12.22 22.70
C ALA A 66 10.99 -13.27 23.81
N GLY A 67 10.21 -14.35 23.80
CA GLY A 67 10.22 -15.40 24.80
C GLY A 67 8.84 -16.05 24.94
N THR A 68 8.72 -17.00 25.87
CA THR A 68 7.43 -17.64 26.17
C THR A 68 6.44 -16.61 26.73
N GLY A 69 5.32 -16.40 26.03
CA GLY A 69 4.30 -15.43 26.44
C GLY A 69 4.69 -13.96 26.27
N LEU A 70 5.78 -13.67 25.54
CA LEU A 70 6.26 -12.31 25.29
C LEU A 70 6.37 -12.01 23.80
N SER A 71 6.01 -10.78 23.43
CA SER A 71 6.24 -10.20 22.10
C SER A 71 7.14 -8.98 22.22
N ARG A 72 8.02 -8.77 21.24
CA ARG A 72 8.78 -7.52 21.13
C ARG A 72 7.84 -6.40 20.68
N LEU A 73 7.77 -5.30 21.43
CA LEU A 73 7.16 -4.05 21.00
C LEU A 73 8.27 -3.13 20.52
N ASN A 74 8.25 -2.78 19.25
CA ASN A 74 9.13 -1.74 18.70
C ASN A 74 8.37 -0.41 18.74
N ILE A 75 9.06 0.67 19.10
CA ILE A 75 8.53 2.03 19.14
C ILE A 75 9.47 2.90 18.31
N ASP A 76 8.93 3.46 17.24
CA ASP A 76 9.58 4.36 16.30
C ASP A 76 8.92 5.74 16.41
N GLN A 77 9.58 6.81 15.94
CA GLN A 77 9.02 8.18 15.87
C GLN A 77 8.34 8.61 17.20
N ALA A 78 9.04 8.42 18.32
CA ALA A 78 8.51 8.79 19.62
C ALA A 78 8.74 10.28 19.88
N GLU A 79 7.65 11.01 20.11
CA GLU A 79 7.63 12.44 20.40
C GLU A 79 7.41 12.68 21.89
N GLU A 80 8.21 13.56 22.49
CA GLU A 80 8.01 14.03 23.86
C GLU A 80 6.84 15.02 23.94
N LEU A 81 5.97 14.84 24.93
CA LEU A 81 4.94 15.81 25.25
C LEU A 81 5.57 17.00 25.96
N SER A 82 5.37 18.21 25.42
CA SER A 82 5.87 19.44 26.06
C SER A 82 5.42 19.60 27.52
N GLU A 83 4.25 19.06 27.86
CA GLU A 83 3.81 18.92 29.25
C GLU A 83 3.28 17.49 29.50
N PRO A 84 3.90 16.73 30.42
CA PRO A 84 3.42 15.41 30.78
C PRO A 84 1.98 15.42 31.33
N VAL A 85 1.10 14.65 30.72
CA VAL A 85 -0.33 14.62 31.05
C VAL A 85 -0.61 13.57 32.12
N SER A 86 -1.16 13.96 33.26
CA SER A 86 -1.55 12.99 34.30
C SER A 86 -2.56 11.97 33.77
N ILE A 87 -2.28 10.67 33.99
CA ILE A 87 -3.20 9.60 33.61
C ILE A 87 -4.56 9.77 34.29
N ARG A 88 -4.60 10.27 35.53
CA ARG A 88 -5.86 10.58 36.21
C ARG A 88 -6.69 11.62 35.45
N ARG A 89 -6.05 12.66 34.88
CA ARG A 89 -6.75 13.68 34.06
C ARG A 89 -7.32 13.07 32.79
N ILE A 90 -6.57 12.18 32.12
CA ILE A 90 -7.05 11.45 30.95
C ILE A 90 -8.27 10.60 31.34
N LEU A 91 -8.14 9.75 32.37
CA LEU A 91 -9.21 8.84 32.81
C LEU A 91 -10.49 9.57 33.22
N ASN A 92 -10.38 10.75 33.85
CA ASN A 92 -11.54 11.56 34.27
C ASN A 92 -12.33 12.15 33.09
N ARG A 93 -11.72 12.28 31.90
CA ARG A 93 -12.39 12.74 30.68
C ARG A 93 -13.01 11.61 29.86
N LEU A 94 -12.65 10.36 30.14
CA LEU A 94 -13.15 9.22 29.38
C LEU A 94 -14.65 9.00 29.61
N PRO A 95 -15.41 8.57 28.58
CA PRO A 95 -16.75 8.05 28.76
C PRO A 95 -16.75 6.88 29.76
N LYS A 96 -17.73 6.85 30.68
CA LYS A 96 -17.81 5.83 31.76
C LYS A 96 -17.65 4.40 31.25
N ARG A 97 -18.24 4.09 30.09
CA ARG A 97 -18.16 2.77 29.42
C ARG A 97 -16.75 2.31 29.03
N ASN A 98 -15.81 3.25 28.87
CA ASN A 98 -14.43 2.96 28.47
C ASN A 98 -13.44 3.08 29.64
N ALA A 99 -13.79 3.82 30.69
CA ALA A 99 -12.86 4.20 31.75
C ALA A 99 -12.21 3.00 32.47
N ALA A 100 -12.98 1.95 32.78
CA ALA A 100 -12.46 0.78 33.50
C ALA A 100 -11.43 -0.02 32.68
N SER A 101 -11.72 -0.28 31.39
CA SER A 101 -10.82 -1.05 30.53
C SER A 101 -9.55 -0.27 30.20
N VAL A 102 -9.67 1.04 29.96
CA VAL A 102 -8.52 1.92 29.73
C VAL A 102 -7.67 2.04 31.00
N ARG A 103 -8.28 2.28 32.17
CA ARG A 103 -7.58 2.34 33.46
C ARG A 103 -6.71 1.11 33.68
N LYS A 104 -7.29 -0.09 33.52
CA LYS A 104 -6.55 -1.35 33.65
C LYS A 104 -5.29 -1.37 32.78
N ARG A 105 -5.37 -0.91 31.53
CA ARG A 105 -4.22 -0.89 30.61
C ARG A 105 -3.18 0.17 30.98
N PHE A 106 -3.58 1.33 31.45
CA PHE A 106 -2.63 2.33 31.95
C PHE A 106 -1.98 1.92 33.29
N GLU A 107 -2.54 0.95 34.02
CA GLU A 107 -1.98 0.40 35.26
C GLU A 107 -1.10 -0.84 35.02
N SER A 108 -1.44 -1.69 34.04
CA SER A 108 -0.75 -2.96 33.79
C SER A 108 0.01 -3.04 32.46
N GLY A 109 -0.12 -2.02 31.61
CA GLY A 109 0.32 -2.05 30.23
C GLY A 109 -0.61 -2.87 29.33
N GLY A 110 -0.39 -2.75 28.02
CA GLY A 110 -1.03 -3.60 27.01
C GLY A 110 -1.92 -2.87 26.02
N LEU A 111 -2.50 -3.65 25.11
CA LEU A 111 -3.35 -3.17 24.02
C LEU A 111 -4.68 -2.59 24.55
N LEU A 112 -5.03 -1.40 24.08
CA LEU A 112 -6.32 -0.77 24.27
C LEU A 112 -7.37 -1.44 23.37
N THR A 113 -8.63 -1.39 23.80
CA THR A 113 -9.75 -1.72 22.89
C THR A 113 -9.91 -0.60 21.87
N GLU A 114 -10.52 -0.88 20.71
CA GLU A 114 -10.79 0.13 19.67
C GLU A 114 -11.51 1.37 20.25
N LYS A 115 -12.58 1.15 21.02
CA LYS A 115 -13.33 2.24 21.68
C LYS A 115 -12.51 2.95 22.77
N GLY A 116 -11.64 2.20 23.47
CA GLY A 116 -10.74 2.76 24.46
C GLY A 116 -9.69 3.67 23.82
N PHE A 117 -9.07 3.20 22.74
CA PHE A 117 -8.09 3.94 21.94
C PHE A 117 -8.68 5.26 21.42
N SER A 118 -9.83 5.21 20.72
CA SER A 118 -10.50 6.42 20.23
C SER A 118 -10.81 7.42 21.36
N ALA A 119 -11.27 6.95 22.53
CA ALA A 119 -11.55 7.84 23.66
C ALA A 119 -10.28 8.45 24.29
N VAL A 120 -9.17 7.69 24.33
CA VAL A 120 -7.87 8.18 24.78
C VAL A 120 -7.34 9.25 23.83
N VAL A 121 -7.39 9.00 22.52
CA VAL A 121 -6.99 9.95 21.48
C VAL A 121 -7.73 11.28 21.64
N GLU A 122 -9.06 11.26 21.74
CA GLU A 122 -9.86 12.47 21.91
C GLU A 122 -9.55 13.19 23.23
N SER A 123 -9.31 12.45 24.31
CA SER A 123 -8.95 13.04 25.60
C SER A 123 -7.59 13.73 25.55
N ILE A 124 -6.60 13.12 24.89
CA ILE A 124 -5.26 13.69 24.74
C ILE A 124 -5.29 14.91 23.83
N ARG A 125 -5.98 14.86 22.68
CA ARG A 125 -6.10 16.02 21.76
C ARG A 125 -6.65 17.28 22.46
N GLN A 126 -7.51 17.11 23.47
CA GLN A 126 -8.03 18.23 24.27
C GLN A 126 -7.15 18.63 25.47
N LEU A 127 -6.22 17.78 25.92
CA LEU A 127 -5.36 18.02 27.09
C LEU A 127 -3.95 18.48 26.69
N ALA A 128 -3.46 18.02 25.54
CA ALA A 128 -2.18 18.35 24.95
C ALA A 128 -2.38 18.59 23.43
N PRO A 129 -2.91 19.76 23.03
CA PRO A 129 -3.14 20.10 21.62
C PRO A 129 -1.88 20.03 20.75
N GLN A 130 -0.70 20.25 21.33
CA GLN A 130 0.59 20.11 20.65
C GLN A 130 0.87 18.68 20.19
N ALA A 131 0.34 17.67 20.88
CA ALA A 131 0.43 16.25 20.47
C ALA A 131 -0.65 15.85 19.46
N SER A 132 -1.45 16.83 19.00
CA SER A 132 -2.58 16.57 18.11
C SER A 132 -2.13 16.12 16.73
N THR A 133 -0.96 16.52 16.23
CA THR A 133 -0.50 16.20 14.86
C THR A 133 -0.43 14.70 14.62
N LEU A 134 0.30 13.94 15.46
CA LEU A 134 0.41 12.49 15.38
C LEU A 134 -0.95 11.80 15.59
N LEU A 135 -1.79 12.36 16.46
CA LEU A 135 -3.09 11.81 16.82
C LEU A 135 -4.24 12.23 15.90
N GLU A 136 -4.05 13.23 15.04
CA GLU A 136 -5.10 13.83 14.21
C GLU A 136 -5.67 12.79 13.26
N ARG A 137 -4.80 11.92 12.73
CA ARG A 137 -5.18 10.80 11.87
C ARG A 137 -6.08 9.77 12.56
N PHE A 138 -6.11 9.73 13.89
CA PHE A 138 -6.97 8.85 14.68
C PHE A 138 -8.17 9.57 15.29
N SER A 139 -8.40 10.83 14.92
CA SER A 139 -9.49 11.63 15.44
C SER A 139 -10.86 11.12 14.97
N GLN A 140 -11.87 11.32 15.82
CA GLN A 140 -13.27 11.12 15.45
C GLN A 140 -13.70 12.06 14.31
N ALA A 141 -13.07 13.23 14.19
CA ALA A 141 -13.33 14.16 13.10
C ALA A 141 -12.95 13.55 11.74
N ARG A 142 -11.74 12.99 11.62
CA ARG A 142 -11.31 12.25 10.41
C ARG A 142 -12.20 11.04 10.15
N GLU A 143 -12.52 10.26 11.18
CA GLU A 143 -13.38 9.08 11.03
C GLU A 143 -14.76 9.46 10.45
N ARG A 144 -15.38 10.53 10.96
CA ARG A 144 -16.65 11.05 10.43
C ARG A 144 -16.54 11.53 8.99
N ARG A 145 -15.44 12.18 8.61
CA ARG A 145 -15.20 12.60 7.21
C ARG A 145 -15.15 11.40 6.28
N ILE A 146 -14.45 10.33 6.67
CA ILE A 146 -14.38 9.09 5.89
C ILE A 146 -15.77 8.43 5.79
N GLN A 147 -16.54 8.40 6.88
CA GLN A 147 -17.89 7.82 6.89
C GLN A 147 -18.91 8.59 6.04
N ARG A 148 -18.69 9.90 5.83
CA ARG A 148 -19.54 10.74 4.96
C ARG A 148 -19.31 10.50 3.47
N LEU A 149 -18.20 9.87 3.09
CA LEU A 149 -17.93 9.52 1.69
C LEU A 149 -19.00 8.53 1.18
N SER A 150 -19.44 8.73 -0.05
CA SER A 150 -20.37 7.80 -0.70
C SER A 150 -19.76 6.40 -0.77
N VAL A 151 -20.60 5.36 -0.88
CA VAL A 151 -20.12 3.97 -1.05
C VAL A 151 -19.21 3.88 -2.27
N LYS A 152 -19.61 4.51 -3.37
CA LYS A 152 -18.88 4.55 -4.63
C LYS A 152 -17.52 5.24 -4.51
N ALA A 153 -17.47 6.37 -3.80
CA ALA A 153 -16.21 7.07 -3.54
C ALA A 153 -15.24 6.21 -2.74
N ARG A 154 -15.74 5.50 -1.71
CA ARG A 154 -14.94 4.57 -0.91
C ARG A 154 -14.43 3.39 -1.74
N ASP A 155 -15.29 2.79 -2.57
CA ASP A 155 -14.90 1.67 -3.42
C ASP A 155 -13.78 2.07 -4.40
N ASN A 156 -13.90 3.24 -5.03
CA ASN A 156 -12.88 3.75 -5.94
C ASN A 156 -11.57 4.08 -5.20
N LEU A 157 -11.63 4.80 -4.06
CA LEU A 157 -10.45 5.06 -3.23
C LEU A 157 -9.78 3.77 -2.74
N ALA A 158 -10.55 2.71 -2.47
CA ALA A 158 -9.99 1.42 -2.11
C ALA A 158 -9.23 0.75 -3.26
N GLN A 159 -9.75 0.85 -4.50
CA GLN A 159 -9.05 0.37 -5.70
C GLN A 159 -7.75 1.15 -5.95
N GLN A 160 -7.82 2.49 -5.93
CA GLN A 160 -6.65 3.34 -6.11
C GLN A 160 -5.57 3.07 -5.05
N LYS A 161 -5.98 2.91 -3.80
CA LYS A 161 -5.08 2.53 -2.70
C LYS A 161 -4.42 1.17 -2.94
N GLU A 162 -5.19 0.16 -3.30
CA GLU A 162 -4.67 -1.20 -3.52
C GLU A 162 -3.65 -1.24 -4.67
N ALA A 163 -3.90 -0.49 -5.75
CA ALA A 163 -2.96 -0.34 -6.85
C ALA A 163 -1.68 0.38 -6.42
N LEU A 164 -1.78 1.49 -5.67
CA LEU A 164 -0.63 2.20 -5.09
C LEU A 164 0.21 1.27 -4.20
N LEU A 165 -0.43 0.55 -3.28
CA LEU A 165 0.28 -0.41 -2.40
C LEU A 165 0.95 -1.52 -3.20
N THR A 166 0.34 -1.97 -4.30
CA THR A 166 0.91 -3.00 -5.17
C THR A 166 2.14 -2.46 -5.88
N ALA A 167 2.06 -1.25 -6.44
CA ALA A 167 3.18 -0.58 -7.10
C ALA A 167 4.37 -0.35 -6.15
N LEU A 168 4.10 0.14 -4.92
CA LEU A 168 5.13 0.29 -3.87
C LEU A 168 5.78 -1.06 -3.53
N SER A 169 4.99 -2.13 -3.44
CA SER A 169 5.51 -3.48 -3.16
C SER A 169 6.39 -4.02 -4.29
N ILE A 170 6.02 -3.79 -5.55
CA ILE A 170 6.82 -4.18 -6.71
C ILE A 170 8.13 -3.37 -6.75
N ALA A 171 8.07 -2.07 -6.43
CA ALA A 171 9.24 -1.19 -6.39
C ALA A 171 10.20 -1.48 -5.22
N GLY A 172 9.74 -2.22 -4.21
CA GLY A 172 10.51 -2.46 -2.99
C GLY A 172 10.50 -1.29 -2.00
N LEU A 173 9.55 -0.37 -2.15
CA LEU A 173 9.43 0.82 -1.29
C LEU A 173 8.54 0.57 -0.07
N SER A 174 8.77 1.34 1.00
CA SER A 174 7.89 1.30 2.16
C SER A 174 6.48 1.77 1.81
N ARG A 175 5.49 1.12 2.44
CA ARG A 175 4.07 1.45 2.32
C ARG A 175 3.58 2.35 3.46
N ASP A 176 4.41 2.62 4.45
CA ASP A 176 4.07 3.44 5.61
C ASP A 176 3.53 4.84 5.27
N PRO A 177 4.07 5.56 4.26
CA PRO A 177 3.57 6.90 3.90
C PRO A 177 2.08 6.92 3.54
N VAL A 178 1.53 5.79 3.09
CA VAL A 178 0.09 5.66 2.77
C VAL A 178 -0.80 5.83 4.02
N GLN A 179 -0.28 5.59 5.23
CA GLN A 179 -1.03 5.77 6.49
C GLN A 179 -1.27 7.23 6.84
N GLU A 180 -0.53 8.16 6.24
CA GLU A 180 -0.70 9.60 6.47
C GLU A 180 -1.91 10.17 5.73
N TRP A 181 -2.57 9.35 4.91
CA TRP A 181 -3.73 9.75 4.15
C TRP A 181 -4.83 10.36 5.04
N THR A 182 -5.29 11.55 4.68
CA THR A 182 -6.43 12.23 5.31
C THR A 182 -7.39 12.74 4.23
N PRO A 183 -8.71 12.60 4.40
CA PRO A 183 -9.65 13.13 3.42
C PRO A 183 -9.49 14.66 3.31
N SER A 184 -9.42 15.19 2.09
CA SER A 184 -9.45 16.63 1.78
C SER A 184 -10.77 17.29 2.20
N ASP A 185 -10.81 18.62 2.31
CA ASP A 185 -12.02 19.37 2.72
C ASP A 185 -13.19 19.27 1.73
N GLY A 186 -12.91 18.86 0.48
CA GLY A 186 -13.90 18.43 -0.51
C GLY A 186 -13.95 16.92 -0.73
N THR A 187 -14.87 16.45 -1.59
CA THR A 187 -14.92 15.05 -2.04
C THR A 187 -13.60 14.70 -2.73
N PRO A 188 -12.80 13.76 -2.20
CA PRO A 188 -11.55 13.35 -2.85
C PRO A 188 -11.89 12.81 -4.24
N VAL A 189 -11.13 13.21 -5.26
CA VAL A 189 -11.25 12.63 -6.62
C VAL A 189 -10.12 11.65 -6.91
N SER A 190 -9.04 11.73 -6.12
CA SER A 190 -7.93 10.80 -6.13
C SER A 190 -7.55 10.40 -4.70
N PHE A 191 -7.07 9.17 -4.53
CA PHE A 191 -6.45 8.72 -3.29
C PHE A 191 -5.18 9.53 -3.02
N LEU A 192 -4.45 9.93 -4.07
CA LEU A 192 -3.26 10.77 -3.87
C LEU A 192 -3.63 12.10 -3.21
N ASP A 193 -4.76 12.75 -3.55
CA ASP A 193 -5.17 14.06 -2.98
C ASP A 193 -5.20 14.12 -1.44
N GLY A 194 -5.27 12.97 -0.75
CA GLY A 194 -5.25 12.91 0.71
C GLY A 194 -3.88 12.64 1.33
N LEU A 195 -2.82 12.40 0.56
CA LEU A 195 -1.46 12.20 1.06
C LEU A 195 -0.74 13.55 1.18
N PRO A 196 0.11 13.74 2.21
CA PRO A 196 0.93 14.95 2.35
C PRO A 196 2.05 15.01 1.29
N SER A 197 2.49 13.85 0.79
CA SER A 197 3.57 13.70 -0.19
C SER A 197 3.15 13.97 -1.64
N VAL A 198 1.93 14.47 -1.88
CA VAL A 198 1.52 14.86 -3.25
C VAL A 198 2.38 16.01 -3.72
N ARG A 199 3.19 15.72 -4.74
CA ARG A 199 3.90 16.76 -5.48
C ARG A 199 2.98 17.27 -6.59
N LEU A 200 2.92 18.59 -6.75
CA LEU A 200 2.04 19.22 -7.75
C LEU A 200 2.47 18.84 -9.18
N ARG A 201 1.52 18.93 -10.12
CA ARG A 201 1.67 18.62 -11.56
C ARG A 201 2.90 19.25 -12.23
N GLU A 202 3.41 20.35 -11.68
CA GLU A 202 4.53 21.14 -12.19
C GLU A 202 5.90 20.70 -11.63
N ASP A 203 5.94 19.64 -10.82
CA ASP A 203 7.20 19.11 -10.31
C ASP A 203 8.09 18.65 -11.50
N PRO A 204 9.30 19.23 -11.67
CA PRO A 204 10.19 18.87 -12.76
C PRO A 204 10.49 17.37 -12.85
N MET A 205 10.49 16.66 -11.71
CA MET A 205 10.74 15.22 -11.66
C MET A 205 9.60 14.43 -12.29
N VAL A 206 8.34 14.78 -11.97
CA VAL A 206 7.15 14.15 -12.57
C VAL A 206 7.10 14.43 -14.07
N VAL A 207 7.44 15.66 -14.47
CA VAL A 207 7.49 16.05 -15.89
C VAL A 207 8.57 15.26 -16.65
N ASN A 208 9.77 15.16 -16.09
CA ASN A 208 10.88 14.39 -16.67
C ASN A 208 10.53 12.91 -16.83
N ASP A 209 9.99 12.30 -15.78
CA ASP A 209 9.59 10.90 -15.78
C ASP A 209 8.50 10.62 -16.84
N LEU A 210 7.55 11.55 -16.98
CA LEU A 210 6.54 11.50 -18.04
C LEU A 210 7.09 11.75 -19.45
N GLN A 211 8.25 12.38 -19.62
CA GLN A 211 8.88 12.57 -20.95
C GLN A 211 9.58 11.31 -21.46
N ASN A 212 10.08 10.48 -20.55
CA ASN A 212 10.85 9.28 -20.91
C ASN A 212 9.98 8.01 -20.99
N LEU A 213 8.68 8.11 -20.67
CA LEU A 213 7.80 6.97 -20.57
C LEU A 213 7.02 6.70 -21.89
N PRO A 214 7.20 5.54 -22.55
CA PRO A 214 6.57 5.25 -23.83
C PRO A 214 5.03 5.29 -23.77
N GLY A 215 4.42 6.21 -24.52
CA GLY A 215 2.96 6.31 -24.69
C GLY A 215 2.23 7.24 -23.75
N PHE A 216 2.94 7.96 -22.91
CA PHE A 216 2.34 8.76 -21.84
C PHE A 216 2.36 10.27 -22.09
N GLU A 217 2.74 10.68 -23.30
CA GLU A 217 2.69 12.07 -23.76
C GLU A 217 1.28 12.65 -23.64
N VAL A 218 0.26 11.81 -23.81
CA VAL A 218 -1.15 12.20 -23.67
C VAL A 218 -1.55 12.52 -22.23
N ILE A 219 -0.89 11.97 -21.21
CA ILE A 219 -1.23 12.31 -19.81
C ILE A 219 -1.00 13.79 -19.53
N LYS A 220 -0.01 14.42 -20.20
CA LYS A 220 0.30 15.85 -20.05
C LYS A 220 -0.92 16.71 -20.39
N THR A 221 -1.79 16.26 -21.29
CA THR A 221 -2.98 16.99 -21.73
C THR A 221 -4.21 16.78 -20.84
N TYR A 222 -4.21 15.81 -19.92
CA TYR A 222 -5.32 15.56 -18.99
C TYR A 222 -5.00 16.00 -17.55
N PRO A 223 -6.02 16.31 -16.73
CA PRO A 223 -5.82 16.42 -15.29
C PRO A 223 -5.49 15.05 -14.67
N TYR A 224 -4.33 14.94 -14.01
CA TYR A 224 -3.91 13.75 -13.27
C TYR A 224 -3.38 14.13 -11.88
N GLY A 225 -3.45 13.19 -10.93
CA GLY A 225 -2.72 13.27 -9.67
C GLY A 225 -1.42 12.51 -9.78
N ALA A 226 -0.33 13.04 -9.24
CA ALA A 226 0.96 12.36 -9.20
C ALA A 226 1.61 12.45 -7.81
N ALA A 227 2.38 11.44 -7.46
CA ALA A 227 3.19 11.42 -6.25
C ALA A 227 4.48 10.65 -6.50
N VAL A 228 5.58 11.14 -5.95
CA VAL A 228 6.90 10.50 -6.04
C VAL A 228 7.23 9.90 -4.67
N PHE A 229 7.56 8.61 -4.66
CA PHE A 229 8.03 7.89 -3.48
C PHE A 229 9.48 7.48 -3.69
N GLU A 230 10.31 7.66 -2.68
CA GLU A 230 11.74 7.40 -2.76
C GLU A 230 12.21 6.68 -1.49
N SER A 231 13.24 5.85 -1.64
CA SER A 231 13.95 5.25 -0.52
C SER A 231 15.37 5.79 -0.50
N GLU A 232 15.74 6.48 0.58
CA GLU A 232 17.13 6.95 0.76
C GLU A 232 18.11 5.78 0.86
N GLU A 233 17.70 4.68 1.49
CA GLU A 233 18.54 3.48 1.68
C GLU A 233 18.87 2.76 0.38
N THR A 234 17.89 2.62 -0.52
CA THR A 234 18.05 1.81 -1.74
C THR A 234 18.22 2.67 -3.00
N SER A 235 18.05 3.99 -2.89
CA SER A 235 17.98 4.92 -4.02
C SER A 235 16.92 4.56 -5.06
N GLU A 236 15.96 3.72 -4.69
CA GLU A 236 14.83 3.34 -5.53
C GLU A 236 13.79 4.46 -5.51
N ARG A 237 13.21 4.74 -6.68
CA ARG A 237 12.16 5.74 -6.86
C ARG A 237 10.94 5.12 -7.53
N LEU A 238 9.78 5.66 -7.20
CA LEU A 238 8.51 5.32 -7.81
C LEU A 238 7.68 6.57 -8.05
N THR A 239 7.48 6.91 -9.32
CA THR A 239 6.53 7.96 -9.71
C THR A 239 5.18 7.32 -9.96
N VAL A 240 4.21 7.62 -9.10
CA VAL A 240 2.84 7.11 -9.19
C VAL A 240 1.93 8.14 -9.82
N ILE A 241 1.25 7.76 -10.90
CA ILE A 241 0.28 8.63 -11.58
C ILE A 241 -1.10 7.99 -11.55
N LEU A 242 -2.05 8.73 -10.98
CA LEU A 242 -3.47 8.42 -11.05
C LEU A 242 -4.08 9.31 -12.13
N ALA A 243 -4.08 8.77 -13.35
CA ALA A 243 -4.70 9.39 -14.50
C ALA A 243 -6.22 9.31 -14.36
N ASN A 244 -6.91 10.40 -14.69
CA ASN A 244 -8.37 10.57 -14.65
C ASN A 244 -8.96 11.15 -13.35
N ARG A 245 -9.36 12.43 -13.41
CA ARG A 245 -10.15 13.15 -12.38
C ARG A 245 -11.67 13.17 -12.66
N LEU A 246 -12.21 12.28 -13.50
CA LEU A 246 -13.67 12.12 -13.57
C LEU A 246 -14.21 11.86 -12.15
N PRO A 247 -15.40 12.37 -11.80
CA PRO A 247 -16.00 12.08 -10.51
C PRO A 247 -15.91 10.58 -10.23
N LEU A 248 -15.54 10.18 -9.01
CA LEU A 248 -15.38 8.76 -8.59
C LEU A 248 -16.62 7.90 -8.93
N GLU A 249 -17.72 8.57 -9.26
CA GLU A 249 -19.00 8.03 -9.68
C GLU A 249 -19.05 7.45 -11.11
N GLU A 250 -17.99 7.42 -11.92
CA GLU A 250 -18.14 6.92 -13.31
C GLU A 250 -17.09 5.89 -13.77
N GLN A 251 -16.22 5.43 -12.88
CA GLN A 251 -15.05 4.65 -13.28
C GLN A 251 -15.16 3.15 -12.96
N THR A 252 -15.01 2.30 -13.97
CA THR A 252 -14.46 0.93 -13.82
C THR A 252 -13.68 0.51 -15.07
N GLY A 253 -12.43 0.11 -14.89
CA GLY A 253 -11.61 -0.51 -15.91
C GLY A 253 -10.13 -0.38 -15.59
N THR A 254 -9.43 -1.51 -15.70
CA THR A 254 -8.00 -1.81 -15.46
C THR A 254 -7.29 -1.00 -14.37
N ASP A 255 -6.99 -1.69 -13.27
CA ASP A 255 -6.62 -1.04 -12.02
C ASP A 255 -5.11 -0.79 -11.86
N LEU A 256 -4.23 -1.40 -12.67
CA LEU A 256 -2.78 -1.19 -12.56
C LEU A 256 -2.05 -1.34 -13.89
N ILE A 257 -1.22 -0.35 -14.25
CA ILE A 257 -0.23 -0.41 -15.34
C ILE A 257 1.16 -0.13 -14.76
N TYR A 258 1.93 -1.16 -14.45
CA TYR A 258 3.28 -1.01 -13.91
C TYR A 258 4.33 -0.95 -15.04
N PHE A 259 5.27 0.00 -14.96
CA PHE A 259 6.39 0.10 -15.91
C PHE A 259 7.75 0.04 -15.20
N ASN A 260 8.46 -1.07 -15.40
CA ASN A 260 9.84 -1.16 -14.97
C ASN A 260 10.73 -0.44 -15.99
N GLU A 261 11.24 0.74 -15.65
CA GLU A 261 12.10 1.52 -16.55
C GLU A 261 13.46 0.85 -16.78
N THR A 262 14.05 0.26 -15.73
CA THR A 262 15.36 -0.43 -15.81
C THR A 262 15.36 -1.52 -16.88
N TYR A 263 14.27 -2.28 -17.00
CA TYR A 263 14.14 -3.38 -17.96
C TYR A 263 13.17 -3.06 -19.12
N GLN A 264 12.71 -1.81 -19.20
CA GLN A 264 11.71 -1.31 -20.14
C GLN A 264 10.54 -2.28 -20.31
N SER A 265 9.88 -2.64 -19.21
CA SER A 265 8.89 -3.73 -19.14
C SER A 265 7.56 -3.24 -18.57
N PHE A 266 6.47 -3.49 -19.30
CA PHE A 266 5.11 -3.31 -18.82
C PHE A 266 4.54 -4.59 -18.21
N VAL A 267 3.79 -4.42 -17.13
CA VAL A 267 2.87 -5.43 -16.57
C VAL A 267 1.55 -4.75 -16.26
N MET A 268 0.45 -5.39 -16.62
CA MET A 268 -0.91 -4.86 -16.49
C MET A 268 -1.77 -5.83 -15.69
N VAL A 269 -2.51 -5.30 -14.72
CA VAL A 269 -3.36 -6.12 -13.84
C VAL A 269 -4.80 -5.62 -13.89
N GLN A 270 -5.72 -6.53 -14.17
CA GLN A 270 -7.15 -6.32 -14.06
C GLN A 270 -7.68 -7.00 -12.80
N TYR A 271 -8.28 -6.24 -11.89
CA TYR A 271 -8.84 -6.74 -10.65
C TYR A 271 -10.29 -7.17 -10.86
N LYS A 272 -10.69 -8.25 -10.19
CA LYS A 272 -12.06 -8.73 -10.12
C LYS A 272 -12.41 -9.15 -8.70
N ALA A 273 -13.51 -8.61 -8.20
CA ALA A 273 -14.00 -8.90 -6.87
C ALA A 273 -14.67 -10.27 -6.82
N MET A 274 -14.26 -11.08 -5.85
CA MET A 274 -14.91 -12.34 -5.50
C MET A 274 -16.06 -12.10 -4.54
N GLU A 275 -17.15 -12.83 -4.75
CA GLU A 275 -18.29 -12.86 -3.84
C GLU A 275 -18.02 -13.78 -2.66
N ARG A 276 -18.44 -13.35 -1.48
CA ARG A 276 -18.46 -14.21 -0.30
C ARG A 276 -19.72 -15.08 -0.33
N ALA A 277 -19.53 -16.38 -0.19
CA ALA A 277 -20.57 -17.37 -0.01
C ALA A 277 -20.35 -18.14 1.30
N ASP A 278 -21.41 -18.31 2.08
CA ASP A 278 -21.31 -19.03 3.35
C ASP A 278 -21.25 -20.54 3.12
N ARG A 279 -20.41 -21.22 3.91
CA ARG A 279 -20.33 -22.68 3.96
C ARG A 279 -20.84 -23.19 5.31
N LYS A 280 -21.36 -24.42 5.32
CA LYS A 280 -21.73 -25.13 6.55
C LYS A 280 -20.56 -25.30 7.52
N SER A 281 -19.32 -25.30 7.02
CA SER A 281 -18.09 -25.37 7.84
C SER A 281 -17.79 -24.08 8.63
N GLY A 282 -18.54 -22.99 8.41
CA GLY A 282 -18.31 -21.69 9.05
C GLY A 282 -17.17 -20.87 8.43
N ILE A 283 -16.33 -21.47 7.58
CA ILE A 283 -15.28 -20.76 6.83
C ILE A 283 -15.91 -20.18 5.55
N PRO A 284 -15.84 -18.85 5.32
CA PRO A 284 -16.41 -18.24 4.13
C PRO A 284 -15.67 -18.73 2.87
N LEU A 285 -16.43 -19.03 1.82
CA LEU A 285 -15.91 -19.29 0.48
C LEU A 285 -15.91 -18.00 -0.31
N TYR A 286 -14.78 -17.63 -0.90
CA TYR A 286 -14.76 -16.61 -1.94
C TYR A 286 -14.84 -17.28 -3.31
N LEU A 287 -15.78 -16.81 -4.13
CA LEU A 287 -16.01 -17.33 -5.48
C LEU A 287 -16.17 -16.19 -6.49
N TYR A 288 -15.68 -16.41 -7.69
CA TYR A 288 -15.93 -15.56 -8.85
C TYR A 288 -16.80 -16.33 -9.84
N ARG A 289 -17.90 -15.75 -10.32
CA ARG A 289 -18.89 -16.45 -11.17
C ARG A 289 -18.63 -16.21 -12.64
N LEU A 290 -18.94 -17.20 -13.46
CA LEU A 290 -18.89 -17.13 -14.92
C LEU A 290 -20.23 -17.55 -15.53
N PRO A 291 -20.59 -17.04 -16.72
CA PRO A 291 -19.83 -16.07 -17.52
C PRO A 291 -19.91 -14.64 -16.98
N ASP A 292 -18.89 -13.83 -17.27
CA ASP A 292 -18.86 -12.38 -17.02
C ASP A 292 -18.60 -11.67 -18.35
N THR A 293 -19.62 -10.98 -18.88
CA THR A 293 -19.55 -10.31 -20.18
C THR A 293 -18.57 -9.14 -20.18
N GLN A 294 -18.45 -8.41 -19.06
CA GLN A 294 -17.52 -7.30 -18.94
C GLN A 294 -16.08 -7.81 -18.95
N LEU A 295 -15.80 -8.90 -18.21
CA LEU A 295 -14.47 -9.53 -18.24
C LEU A 295 -14.16 -10.08 -19.63
N LYS A 296 -15.14 -10.64 -20.34
CA LYS A 296 -14.94 -11.13 -21.72
C LYS A 296 -14.48 -10.01 -22.65
N GLU A 297 -15.15 -8.85 -22.61
CA GLU A 297 -14.77 -7.67 -23.40
C GLU A 297 -13.37 -7.14 -23.02
N GLU A 298 -13.02 -7.19 -21.74
CA GLU A 298 -11.67 -6.83 -21.27
C GLU A 298 -10.61 -7.78 -21.83
N ILE A 299 -10.84 -9.09 -21.78
CA ILE A 299 -9.94 -10.10 -22.33
C ILE A 299 -9.80 -9.95 -23.85
N ASP A 300 -10.87 -9.65 -24.57
CA ASP A 300 -10.82 -9.44 -26.03
C ASP A 300 -9.93 -8.25 -26.41
N ARG A 301 -9.93 -7.18 -25.61
CA ARG A 301 -8.98 -6.06 -25.78
C ARG A 301 -7.55 -6.48 -25.47
N MET A 302 -7.32 -7.26 -24.41
CA MET A 302 -5.99 -7.79 -24.08
C MET A 302 -5.47 -8.69 -25.21
N ASP A 303 -6.32 -9.49 -25.84
CA ASP A 303 -5.96 -10.37 -26.95
C ASP A 303 -5.60 -9.61 -28.22
N ALA A 304 -6.32 -8.54 -28.53
CA ALA A 304 -5.96 -7.65 -29.63
C ALA A 304 -4.57 -7.00 -29.40
N ALA A 305 -4.31 -6.55 -28.17
CA ALA A 305 -2.99 -6.02 -27.79
C ALA A 305 -1.90 -7.10 -27.92
N LEU A 306 -2.12 -8.31 -27.39
CA LEU A 306 -1.20 -9.43 -27.52
C LEU A 306 -0.90 -9.81 -28.97
N GLY A 307 -1.89 -9.75 -29.86
CA GLY A 307 -1.68 -9.97 -31.29
C GLY A 307 -0.66 -8.99 -31.88
N THR A 308 -0.73 -7.73 -31.46
CA THR A 308 0.22 -6.68 -31.87
C THR A 308 1.62 -6.93 -31.29
N LEU A 309 1.71 -7.33 -30.01
CA LEU A 309 3.00 -7.60 -29.36
C LEU A 309 3.72 -8.81 -29.93
N LYS A 310 2.98 -9.85 -30.32
CA LYS A 310 3.53 -11.06 -30.96
C LYS A 310 4.10 -10.80 -32.35
N ALA A 311 3.74 -9.69 -32.99
CA ALA A 311 4.33 -9.27 -34.26
C ALA A 311 5.70 -8.59 -34.10
N CYS A 312 6.12 -8.28 -32.87
CA CYS A 312 7.44 -7.72 -32.61
C CYS A 312 8.54 -8.75 -32.88
N ALA A 313 9.72 -8.28 -33.28
CA ALA A 313 10.89 -9.13 -33.43
C ALA A 313 11.24 -9.81 -32.10
N PRO A 314 11.69 -11.10 -32.11
CA PRO A 314 12.13 -11.79 -30.91
C PRO A 314 13.23 -11.01 -30.20
N ASN A 315 13.19 -11.02 -28.87
CA ASN A 315 14.25 -10.42 -28.08
C ASN A 315 15.56 -11.20 -28.23
N THR A 316 16.66 -10.49 -28.43
CA THR A 316 18.01 -11.06 -28.53
C THR A 316 18.95 -10.60 -27.42
N ASP A 317 18.52 -9.63 -26.60
CA ASP A 317 19.32 -9.07 -25.51
C ASP A 317 19.02 -9.73 -24.16
N ILE A 318 20.02 -9.84 -23.28
CA ILE A 318 19.84 -10.45 -21.96
C ILE A 318 18.88 -9.66 -21.06
N GLY A 319 18.86 -8.33 -21.15
CA GLY A 319 17.97 -7.46 -20.37
C GLY A 319 16.50 -7.58 -20.77
N GLY A 320 16.24 -8.01 -22.00
CA GLY A 320 14.90 -8.31 -22.50
C GLY A 320 14.39 -9.71 -22.21
N PHE A 321 15.17 -10.58 -21.55
CA PHE A 321 14.73 -11.94 -21.24
C PHE A 321 13.49 -11.97 -20.34
N ARG A 322 12.51 -12.81 -20.68
CA ARG A 322 11.27 -13.02 -19.91
C ARG A 322 10.96 -14.52 -19.82
N LEU A 323 10.45 -14.95 -18.67
CA LEU A 323 9.80 -16.25 -18.51
C LEU A 323 8.49 -16.31 -19.32
N THR A 324 7.80 -15.16 -19.41
CA THR A 324 6.66 -14.96 -20.28
C THR A 324 6.58 -13.50 -20.71
N GLU A 325 6.39 -13.29 -22.02
CA GLU A 325 6.25 -11.98 -22.65
C GLU A 325 4.82 -11.42 -22.56
N ASN A 326 3.86 -12.22 -22.08
CA ASN A 326 2.48 -11.78 -21.89
C ASN A 326 2.39 -10.87 -20.64
N PRO A 327 2.05 -9.58 -20.79
CA PRO A 327 2.05 -8.65 -19.67
C PRO A 327 0.76 -8.65 -18.85
N PHE A 328 -0.26 -9.41 -19.26
CA PHE A 328 -1.59 -9.32 -18.67
C PHE A 328 -1.82 -10.34 -17.55
N PHE A 329 -2.31 -9.83 -16.41
CA PHE A 329 -2.71 -10.63 -15.26
C PHE A 329 -4.12 -10.26 -14.80
N LEU A 330 -4.84 -11.25 -14.27
CA LEU A 330 -6.08 -11.04 -13.52
C LEU A 330 -5.78 -11.20 -12.03
N LYS A 331 -6.23 -10.26 -11.19
CA LYS A 331 -6.25 -10.42 -9.73
C LYS A 331 -7.67 -10.71 -9.26
N LEU A 332 -7.91 -11.93 -8.79
CA LEU A 332 -9.14 -12.28 -8.09
C LEU A 332 -8.94 -12.09 -6.58
N CYS A 333 -9.70 -11.19 -5.97
CA CYS A 333 -9.61 -10.94 -4.53
C CYS A 333 -10.99 -10.66 -3.92
N PRO A 334 -11.17 -10.79 -2.60
CA PRO A 334 -12.38 -10.28 -1.93
C PRO A 334 -12.64 -8.82 -2.30
N ARG A 335 -13.91 -8.40 -2.25
CA ARG A 335 -14.28 -7.01 -2.46
C ARG A 335 -13.45 -6.11 -1.53
N LEU A 336 -12.77 -5.14 -2.13
CA LEU A 336 -11.95 -4.17 -1.39
C LEU A 336 -12.85 -3.37 -0.46
N VAL A 337 -12.35 -3.08 0.73
CA VAL A 337 -13.05 -2.20 1.67
C VAL A 337 -12.12 -1.07 2.03
N PHE A 338 -12.60 0.15 1.88
CA PHE A 338 -11.80 1.32 2.15
C PHE A 338 -11.45 1.43 3.64
N ASN A 339 -10.16 1.33 3.92
CA ASN A 339 -9.60 1.54 5.24
C ASN A 339 -8.22 2.17 5.06
N PRO A 340 -8.08 3.50 5.18
CA PRO A 340 -6.83 4.20 4.88
C PRO A 340 -5.68 3.79 5.81
N ASP A 341 -5.97 3.36 7.04
CA ASP A 341 -4.95 3.04 8.04
C ASP A 341 -4.27 1.67 7.82
N ASP A 342 -4.86 0.76 7.04
CA ASP A 342 -4.31 -0.60 6.79
C ASP A 342 -3.44 -0.63 5.52
N VAL A 343 -2.12 -0.72 5.64
CA VAL A 343 -1.19 -0.77 4.49
C VAL A 343 -0.99 -2.16 3.91
N GLY A 344 -1.78 -3.14 4.34
CA GLY A 344 -1.74 -4.51 3.82
C GLY A 344 -2.34 -4.57 2.42
N LEU A 345 -1.72 -5.37 1.55
CA LEU A 345 -2.37 -5.76 0.30
C LEU A 345 -3.50 -6.74 0.60
N VAL A 346 -4.62 -6.60 -0.10
CA VAL A 346 -5.69 -7.58 -0.01
C VAL A 346 -5.19 -8.92 -0.56
N PRO A 347 -5.33 -10.03 0.19
CA PRO A 347 -4.98 -11.35 -0.31
C PRO A 347 -5.80 -11.69 -1.57
N GLY A 348 -5.14 -12.22 -2.58
CA GLY A 348 -5.74 -12.48 -3.88
C GLY A 348 -4.94 -13.51 -4.67
N MET A 349 -5.58 -14.03 -5.71
CA MET A 349 -4.95 -14.85 -6.74
C MET A 349 -4.59 -13.96 -7.92
N TYR A 350 -3.29 -13.84 -8.24
CA TYR A 350 -2.85 -13.34 -9.53
C TYR A 350 -2.74 -14.52 -10.51
N LEU A 351 -3.38 -14.38 -11.66
CA LEU A 351 -3.47 -15.37 -12.70
C LEU A 351 -2.93 -14.75 -14.00
N PRO A 352 -1.85 -15.27 -14.60
CA PRO A 352 -1.47 -14.88 -15.95
C PRO A 352 -2.62 -15.09 -16.92
N LEU A 353 -2.79 -14.23 -17.91
CA LEU A 353 -3.92 -14.32 -18.84
C LEU A 353 -3.95 -15.66 -19.61
N ASP A 354 -2.79 -16.19 -20.02
CA ASP A 354 -2.73 -17.50 -20.68
C ASP A 354 -3.22 -18.63 -19.75
N TYR A 355 -2.92 -18.53 -18.45
CA TYR A 355 -3.41 -19.48 -17.46
C TYR A 355 -4.91 -19.35 -17.24
N TRP A 356 -5.43 -18.11 -17.20
CA TRP A 356 -6.86 -17.85 -17.08
C TRP A 356 -7.66 -18.54 -18.20
N LYS A 357 -7.20 -18.45 -19.45
CA LYS A 357 -7.88 -19.07 -20.60
C LYS A 357 -7.94 -20.60 -20.52
N LEU A 358 -6.96 -21.23 -19.87
CA LEU A 358 -7.03 -22.66 -19.57
C LEU A 358 -8.00 -22.93 -18.42
N LEU A 359 -7.95 -22.11 -17.37
CA LEU A 359 -8.77 -22.27 -16.18
C LEU A 359 -10.27 -22.09 -16.46
N GLU A 360 -10.66 -21.11 -17.28
CA GLU A 360 -12.07 -20.85 -17.61
C GLU A 360 -12.74 -21.98 -18.39
N ASN A 361 -11.93 -22.86 -19.02
CA ASN A 361 -12.38 -24.03 -19.76
C ASN A 361 -12.20 -25.33 -18.96
N ASP A 362 -11.65 -25.26 -17.73
CA ASP A 362 -11.39 -26.45 -16.92
C ASP A 362 -12.71 -27.03 -16.37
N PRO A 363 -12.98 -28.34 -16.52
CA PRO A 363 -14.22 -28.94 -16.04
C PRO A 363 -14.38 -28.83 -14.51
N GLY A 364 -13.29 -28.64 -13.76
CA GLY A 364 -13.27 -28.46 -12.31
C GLY A 364 -13.86 -27.14 -11.81
N ILE A 365 -14.14 -26.17 -12.69
CA ILE A 365 -14.82 -24.92 -12.30
C ILE A 365 -16.35 -25.07 -12.25
N LYS A 366 -16.89 -26.20 -12.72
CA LYS A 366 -18.33 -26.47 -12.68
C LYS A 366 -18.78 -26.72 -11.24
N GLY A 367 -19.66 -25.87 -10.74
CA GLY A 367 -20.23 -25.99 -9.40
C GLY A 367 -21.30 -27.09 -9.29
N PRO A 368 -21.70 -27.47 -8.06
CA PRO A 368 -22.69 -28.51 -7.80
C PRO A 368 -24.07 -28.30 -8.46
N LYS A 369 -24.44 -27.05 -8.74
CA LYS A 369 -25.68 -26.67 -9.40
C LYS A 369 -25.51 -26.38 -10.90
N GLY A 370 -24.40 -26.80 -11.51
CA GLY A 370 -24.12 -26.63 -12.93
C GLY A 370 -23.53 -25.28 -13.35
N GLY A 371 -23.63 -24.23 -12.52
CA GLY A 371 -23.02 -22.92 -12.80
C GLY A 371 -21.49 -22.94 -12.65
N LEU A 372 -20.79 -22.14 -13.46
CA LEU A 372 -19.33 -22.04 -13.46
C LEU A 372 -18.84 -21.03 -12.41
N ARG A 373 -17.80 -21.41 -11.66
CA ARG A 373 -17.21 -20.55 -10.62
C ARG A 373 -15.74 -20.88 -10.36
N ILE A 374 -14.95 -19.86 -10.09
CA ILE A 374 -13.56 -19.98 -9.68
C ILE A 374 -13.44 -19.67 -8.18
N THR A 375 -12.69 -20.52 -7.47
CA THR A 375 -12.38 -20.42 -6.04
C THR A 375 -10.90 -20.73 -5.84
N TYR A 376 -10.37 -20.43 -4.66
CA TYR A 376 -8.99 -20.84 -4.31
C TYR A 376 -8.75 -22.36 -4.42
N GLU A 377 -9.79 -23.17 -4.19
CA GLU A 377 -9.67 -24.63 -4.21
C GLU A 377 -9.61 -25.20 -5.63
N ASN A 378 -10.34 -24.62 -6.59
CA ASN A 378 -10.40 -25.13 -7.95
C ASN A 378 -9.53 -24.35 -8.95
N ALA A 379 -8.97 -23.20 -8.55
CA ALA A 379 -7.99 -22.48 -9.35
C ALA A 379 -6.68 -23.24 -9.53
N LYS A 380 -6.45 -24.33 -8.78
CA LYS A 380 -5.25 -25.19 -8.78
C LYS A 380 -3.98 -24.44 -8.34
N ARG A 381 -3.46 -23.53 -9.18
CA ARG A 381 -2.27 -22.72 -8.92
C ARG A 381 -2.59 -21.24 -9.16
N HIS A 382 -1.91 -20.38 -8.42
CA HIS A 382 -1.94 -18.93 -8.57
C HIS A 382 -0.68 -18.32 -7.97
N PHE A 383 -0.37 -17.09 -8.35
CA PHE A 383 0.57 -16.28 -7.58
C PHE A 383 -0.18 -15.56 -6.46
N ASP A 384 0.38 -15.58 -5.25
CA ASP A 384 -0.04 -14.68 -4.18
C ASP A 384 0.61 -13.29 -4.37
N ASN A 385 0.32 -12.34 -3.46
CA ASN A 385 0.89 -10.99 -3.53
C ASN A 385 2.44 -11.03 -3.58
N THR A 386 3.08 -11.84 -2.75
CA THR A 386 4.54 -11.90 -2.62
C THR A 386 5.23 -12.49 -3.85
N SER A 387 4.72 -13.61 -4.35
CA SER A 387 5.27 -14.28 -5.53
C SER A 387 5.04 -13.45 -6.80
N PHE A 388 3.88 -12.79 -6.91
CA PHE A 388 3.62 -11.83 -7.99
C PHE A 388 4.59 -10.65 -7.94
N THR A 389 4.74 -9.97 -6.80
CA THR A 389 5.68 -8.84 -6.69
C THR A 389 7.12 -9.26 -6.99
N THR A 390 7.51 -10.47 -6.58
CA THR A 390 8.85 -11.01 -6.83
C THR A 390 9.14 -11.13 -8.33
N VAL A 391 8.23 -11.75 -9.10
CA VAL A 391 8.47 -11.95 -10.54
C VAL A 391 8.37 -10.64 -11.34
N VAL A 392 7.55 -9.68 -10.91
CA VAL A 392 7.39 -8.39 -11.60
C VAL A 392 8.52 -7.40 -11.27
N SER A 393 9.00 -7.37 -10.01
CA SER A 393 9.98 -6.37 -9.54
C SER A 393 11.30 -6.32 -10.33
N LYS A 394 11.70 -7.47 -10.90
CA LYS A 394 12.91 -7.63 -11.72
C LYS A 394 12.58 -7.95 -13.19
N ALA A 395 11.35 -7.68 -13.61
CA ALA A 395 10.87 -7.91 -14.97
C ALA A 395 11.15 -9.34 -15.49
N TRP A 396 10.98 -10.36 -14.65
CA TRP A 396 11.01 -11.75 -15.13
C TRP A 396 9.80 -12.09 -16.01
N VAL A 397 8.73 -11.30 -15.89
CA VAL A 397 7.50 -11.40 -16.66
C VAL A 397 7.11 -10.01 -17.15
N GLY A 398 6.37 -9.95 -18.25
CA GLY A 398 5.96 -8.70 -18.87
C GLY A 398 6.58 -8.51 -20.24
N THR A 399 6.38 -7.33 -20.82
CA THR A 399 6.89 -7.05 -22.17
C THR A 399 8.41 -6.99 -22.24
N THR A 400 8.93 -7.30 -23.42
CA THR A 400 10.30 -6.97 -23.81
C THR A 400 10.42 -5.46 -24.13
N PRO A 401 11.64 -4.90 -24.20
CA PRO A 401 11.84 -3.51 -24.60
C PRO A 401 11.18 -3.13 -25.95
N SER A 402 11.29 -4.00 -26.96
CA SER A 402 10.69 -3.77 -28.27
C SER A 402 9.15 -3.78 -28.21
N GLN A 403 8.59 -4.72 -27.45
CA GLN A 403 7.14 -4.77 -27.21
C GLN A 403 6.64 -3.54 -26.46
N SER A 404 7.39 -3.04 -25.47
CA SER A 404 7.02 -1.83 -24.71
C SER A 404 6.92 -0.59 -25.58
N GLN A 405 7.78 -0.44 -26.59
CA GLN A 405 7.70 0.67 -27.55
C GLN A 405 6.42 0.58 -28.40
N VAL A 406 6.01 -0.62 -28.81
CA VAL A 406 4.80 -0.83 -29.61
C VAL A 406 3.52 -0.64 -28.77
N LEU A 407 3.59 -0.90 -27.47
CA LEU A 407 2.46 -0.78 -26.56
C LEU A 407 2.03 0.68 -26.29
N GLN A 408 2.82 1.67 -26.73
CA GLN A 408 2.54 3.10 -26.59
C GLN A 408 1.14 3.49 -27.08
N ASP A 409 0.70 3.02 -28.24
CA ASP A 409 -0.61 3.40 -28.79
C ASP A 409 -1.77 2.71 -28.08
N VAL A 410 -1.56 1.48 -27.59
CA VAL A 410 -2.54 0.74 -26.78
C VAL A 410 -2.71 1.39 -25.41
N ILE A 411 -1.61 1.80 -24.79
CA ILE A 411 -1.59 2.56 -23.53
C ILE A 411 -2.33 3.89 -23.73
N ARG A 412 -2.02 4.63 -24.79
CA ARG A 412 -2.69 5.88 -25.14
C ARG A 412 -4.20 5.70 -25.20
N ALA A 413 -4.68 4.73 -25.98
CA ALA A 413 -6.10 4.45 -26.12
C ALA A 413 -6.75 4.05 -24.78
N THR A 414 -6.05 3.27 -23.95
CA THR A 414 -6.53 2.85 -22.62
C THR A 414 -6.71 4.05 -21.68
N LEU A 415 -5.75 4.98 -21.69
CA LEU A 415 -5.79 6.21 -20.91
C LEU A 415 -6.92 7.14 -21.35
N GLU A 416 -7.15 7.28 -22.66
CA GLU A 416 -8.24 8.08 -23.22
C GLU A 416 -9.63 7.54 -22.81
N THR A 417 -9.77 6.24 -22.61
CA THR A 417 -11.03 5.63 -22.12
C THR A 417 -11.28 5.80 -20.62
N GLY A 418 -10.37 6.45 -19.89
CA GLY A 418 -10.56 6.82 -18.48
C GLY A 418 -10.36 5.69 -17.47
N LYS A 419 -9.65 4.63 -17.84
CA LYS A 419 -9.59 3.33 -17.14
C LYS A 419 -8.18 2.94 -16.66
N ALA A 420 -7.45 3.86 -16.02
CA ALA A 420 -6.10 3.52 -15.57
C ALA A 420 -5.70 4.19 -14.27
N VAL A 421 -5.25 3.35 -13.33
CA VAL A 421 -4.60 3.73 -12.09
C VAL A 421 -3.15 3.23 -12.16
N ALA A 422 -2.23 4.11 -11.73
CA ALA A 422 -0.86 3.87 -11.31
C ALA A 422 0.12 3.34 -12.38
N ILE A 423 0.68 4.27 -13.14
CA ILE A 423 2.04 4.13 -13.69
C ILE A 423 3.00 4.20 -12.51
N ALA A 424 3.98 3.32 -12.48
CA ALA A 424 5.00 3.31 -11.45
C ALA A 424 6.35 3.16 -12.16
N ILE A 425 7.09 4.26 -12.29
CA ILE A 425 8.39 4.28 -12.97
C ILE A 425 9.48 4.02 -11.93
N LYS A 426 10.37 3.08 -12.22
CA LYS A 426 11.53 2.74 -11.39
C LYS A 426 12.85 3.21 -12.04
N PRO A 427 13.24 4.48 -11.87
CA PRO A 427 14.53 4.96 -12.33
C PRO A 427 15.61 4.52 -11.34
N LYS A 428 16.78 4.18 -11.87
CA LYS A 428 17.99 4.13 -11.08
C LYS A 428 18.40 5.58 -10.81
N LYS A 429 18.50 6.02 -9.55
CA LYS A 429 19.16 7.31 -9.26
C LYS A 429 20.56 7.24 -9.87
N SER A 430 20.87 8.13 -10.80
CA SER A 430 22.24 8.30 -11.27
C SER A 430 23.10 8.57 -10.05
N ILE A 431 24.08 7.70 -9.81
CA ILE A 431 25.17 8.04 -8.91
C ILE A 431 25.89 9.17 -9.63
N GLU A 432 25.66 10.42 -9.23
CA GLU A 432 26.61 11.47 -9.53
C GLU A 432 27.92 11.02 -8.89
N LEU A 433 28.83 10.55 -9.73
CA LEU A 433 30.22 10.40 -9.36
C LEU A 433 30.63 11.77 -8.81
N ARG A 434 30.98 11.81 -7.53
CA ARG A 434 31.61 13.00 -6.96
C ARG A 434 32.89 13.22 -7.76
N ASP A 435 33.11 14.45 -8.21
CA ASP A 435 34.29 14.88 -8.97
C ASP A 435 35.64 14.66 -8.23
N ASP A 436 35.64 14.08 -7.03
CA ASP A 436 36.83 13.84 -6.22
C ASP A 436 37.61 12.55 -6.61
N ASP A 437 37.08 11.71 -7.51
CA ASP A 437 37.76 10.46 -7.93
C ASP A 437 38.63 10.61 -9.20
N GLN A 438 38.82 11.83 -9.73
CA GLN A 438 39.68 12.07 -10.92
C GLN A 438 41.17 12.30 -10.61
N GLU A 439 41.61 12.42 -9.35
CA GLU A 439 43.02 12.68 -9.03
C GLU A 439 43.87 11.43 -8.71
N ILE A 440 43.32 10.21 -8.78
CA ILE A 440 44.10 9.00 -8.42
C ILE A 440 44.64 8.22 -9.65
N GLU A 441 44.20 8.52 -10.88
CA GLU A 441 44.67 7.80 -12.08
C GLU A 441 45.93 8.39 -12.77
N GLU A 442 46.46 9.55 -12.34
CA GLU A 442 47.69 10.12 -12.95
C GLU A 442 49.01 9.76 -12.23
N GLU A 443 48.99 9.24 -11.00
CA GLU A 443 50.23 8.86 -10.29
C GLU A 443 50.66 7.38 -10.50
N ALA A 444 49.84 6.53 -11.09
CA ALA A 444 50.15 5.11 -11.29
C ALA A 444 50.86 4.78 -12.63
N LEU A 445 51.23 5.80 -13.43
CA LEU A 445 51.88 5.64 -14.73
C LEU A 445 53.36 6.09 -14.76
N ASN A 446 53.94 6.45 -13.61
CA ASN A 446 55.35 6.81 -13.48
C ASN A 446 56.04 6.05 -12.34
N GLU A 447 56.10 4.71 -12.40
CA GLU A 447 57.17 3.89 -11.78
C GLU A 447 57.54 2.70 -12.67
#